data_AF-A0A1B3X179-F1
#
_entry.id   AF-A0A1B3X179-F1
#
_cell.length_a   1.000
_cell.length_b   1.000
_cell.length_c   1.000
_cell.angle_alpha   90.00
_cell.angle_beta   90.00
_cell.angle_gamma   90.00
#
_symmetry.space_group_name_H-M   'P 1'
#
loop_
_entity.id
_entity.type
_entity.pdbx_description
1 polymer ?
#
loop_
_entity_poly.entity_id
_entity_poly.type
_entity_poly.pdbx_seq_one_letter_code
_entity_poly.pdbx_strand_id
1 'polypeptide(L)'
;MMKRIFCLIAVFMIALSAVTAAAYKDQINRDGHILENAEIALGGLMVGTTRAQVEAIYGAPTERTEPRMSPALDEMMDEYTYGTSFKIIFVKDTVMYLNTNAHNGIATPAGVTVGDPADKIMQTYGKPWRDTKYEDGKENFVYRDKYDIAIVFRTEHGKITYIGIVGSE
;
A
#
# COMPACT_ATOMS: atom_id res chain seq x y z
N MET A 1 -32.79 0.21 37.41
CA MET A 1 -31.40 0.61 37.74
C MET A 1 -30.36 -0.01 36.80
N MET A 2 -30.44 -1.31 36.48
CA MET A 2 -29.47 -2.01 35.59
C MET A 2 -29.31 -1.41 34.17
N LYS A 3 -30.39 -0.96 33.51
CA LYS A 3 -30.29 -0.35 32.15
C LYS A 3 -29.40 0.91 32.10
N ARG A 4 -29.40 1.74 33.15
CA ARG A 4 -28.57 2.96 33.22
C ARG A 4 -27.09 2.62 33.40
N ILE A 5 -26.79 1.54 34.15
CA ILE A 5 -25.42 1.04 34.37
C ILE A 5 -24.83 0.44 33.08
N PHE A 6 -25.61 -0.33 32.32
CA PHE A 6 -25.18 -0.85 31.01
C PHE A 6 -24.89 0.27 29.99
N CYS A 7 -25.73 1.31 29.94
CA CYS A 7 -25.47 2.48 29.08
C CYS A 7 -24.19 3.22 29.51
N LEU A 8 -23.95 3.38 30.82
CA LEU A 8 -22.73 4.03 31.32
C LEU A 8 -21.46 3.23 30.95
N ILE A 9 -21.49 1.89 31.06
CA ILE A 9 -20.36 1.03 30.67
C ILE A 9 -20.12 1.10 29.15
N ALA A 10 -21.18 1.07 28.34
CA ALA A 10 -21.06 1.20 26.88
C ALA A 10 -20.48 2.55 26.46
N VAL A 11 -20.95 3.65 27.05
CA VAL A 11 -20.42 5.00 26.80
C VAL A 11 -18.97 5.12 27.24
N PHE A 12 -18.59 4.50 28.37
CA PHE A 12 -17.21 4.50 28.85
C PHE A 12 -16.27 3.69 27.94
N MET A 13 -16.71 2.54 27.42
CA MET A 13 -15.96 1.75 26.43
C MET A 13 -15.77 2.51 25.11
N ILE A 14 -16.81 3.22 24.64
CA ILE A 14 -16.73 4.06 23.45
C ILE A 14 -15.77 5.24 23.68
N ALA A 15 -15.81 5.86 24.85
CA ALA A 15 -14.89 6.95 25.21
C ALA A 15 -13.43 6.46 25.30
N LEU A 16 -13.18 5.30 25.93
CA LEU A 16 -11.83 4.71 25.98
C LEU A 16 -11.29 4.37 24.59
N SER A 17 -12.10 3.73 23.75
CA SER A 17 -11.71 3.38 22.37
C SER A 17 -11.43 4.61 21.50
N ALA A 18 -12.21 5.68 21.64
CA ALA A 18 -11.96 6.94 20.95
C ALA A 18 -10.66 7.62 21.40
N VAL A 19 -10.37 7.61 22.71
CA VAL A 19 -9.10 8.14 23.26
C VAL A 19 -7.91 7.32 22.77
N THR A 20 -8.02 5.99 22.74
CA THR A 20 -6.95 5.13 22.20
C THR A 20 -6.74 5.34 20.70
N ALA A 21 -7.81 5.54 19.92
CA ALA A 21 -7.70 5.80 18.49
C ALA A 21 -7.08 7.18 18.19
N ALA A 22 -7.39 8.20 19.01
CA ALA A 22 -6.78 9.52 18.89
C ALA A 22 -5.29 9.49 19.25
N ALA A 23 -4.92 8.86 20.37
CA ALA A 23 -3.52 8.69 20.76
C ALA A 23 -2.71 7.89 19.73
N TYR A 24 -3.32 6.85 19.14
CA TYR A 24 -2.72 6.07 18.06
C TYR A 24 -2.50 6.91 16.79
N LYS A 25 -3.50 7.70 16.37
CA LYS A 25 -3.35 8.63 15.24
C LYS A 25 -2.27 9.68 15.49
N ASP A 26 -2.20 10.22 16.71
CA ASP A 26 -1.14 11.16 17.08
C ASP A 26 0.24 10.51 16.98
N GLN A 27 0.38 9.25 17.38
CA GLN A 27 1.65 8.51 17.29
C GLN A 27 2.09 8.30 15.82
N ILE A 28 1.19 7.84 14.94
CA ILE A 28 1.48 7.65 13.50
C ILE A 28 1.87 8.98 12.81
N ASN A 29 1.38 10.12 13.31
CA ASN A 29 1.63 11.43 12.69
C ASN A 29 2.88 12.17 13.18
N ARG A 30 3.51 11.74 14.28
CA ARG A 30 4.61 12.51 14.91
C ARG A 30 5.99 12.18 14.35
N ASP A 31 6.26 10.90 14.08
CA ASP A 31 7.55 10.42 13.60
C ASP A 31 7.37 9.85 12.19
N GLY A 32 8.42 9.82 11.36
CA GLY A 32 8.36 9.22 10.02
C GLY A 32 8.00 7.74 10.12
N HIS A 33 6.70 7.46 10.17
CA HIS A 33 6.15 6.20 10.64
C HIS A 33 6.66 5.07 9.76
N ILE A 34 7.29 4.10 10.42
CA ILE A 34 7.71 2.87 9.80
C ILE A 34 6.51 1.93 9.84
N LEU A 35 6.05 1.52 8.66
CA LEU A 35 4.98 0.56 8.53
C LEU A 35 5.46 -0.83 8.93
N GLU A 36 4.55 -1.65 9.45
CA GLU A 36 4.79 -3.08 9.53
C GLU A 36 4.76 -3.67 8.11
N ASN A 37 5.57 -4.70 7.87
CA ASN A 37 5.66 -5.33 6.55
C ASN A 37 4.30 -5.82 6.03
N ALA A 38 3.43 -6.28 6.94
CA ALA A 38 2.07 -6.73 6.61
C ALA A 38 1.14 -5.60 6.11
N GLU A 39 1.48 -4.33 6.36
CA GLU A 39 0.74 -3.17 5.85
C GLU A 39 1.17 -2.81 4.43
N ILE A 40 2.34 -3.28 3.99
CA ILE A 40 2.90 -3.10 2.65
C ILE A 40 2.56 -4.32 1.78
N ALA A 41 1.30 -4.37 1.37
CA ALA A 41 0.81 -5.32 0.37
C ALA A 41 -0.15 -4.63 -0.59
N LEU A 42 -0.33 -5.22 -1.78
CA LEU A 42 -1.23 -4.71 -2.81
C LEU A 42 -1.86 -5.89 -3.53
N GLY A 43 -3.19 -5.97 -3.50
CA GLY A 43 -3.91 -7.12 -4.04
C GLY A 43 -3.54 -8.44 -3.33
N GLY A 44 -3.22 -8.38 -2.03
CA GLY A 44 -2.78 -9.55 -1.27
C GLY A 44 -1.37 -10.06 -1.61
N LEU A 45 -0.61 -9.32 -2.42
CA LEU A 45 0.78 -9.64 -2.76
C LEU A 45 1.74 -8.69 -2.05
N MET A 46 2.90 -9.22 -1.67
CA MET A 46 4.01 -8.49 -1.07
C MET A 46 5.33 -8.83 -1.77
N VAL A 47 6.35 -8.01 -1.57
CA VAL A 47 7.72 -8.36 -1.98
C VAL A 47 8.11 -9.73 -1.41
N GLY A 48 8.76 -10.56 -2.21
CA GLY A 48 9.11 -11.94 -1.84
C GLY A 48 8.00 -12.97 -2.11
N THR A 49 6.78 -12.56 -2.45
CA THR A 49 5.73 -13.51 -2.89
C THR A 49 6.24 -14.28 -4.11
N THR A 50 6.08 -15.60 -4.13
CA THR A 50 6.60 -16.41 -5.25
C THR A 50 5.68 -16.33 -6.46
N ARG A 51 6.22 -16.52 -7.66
CA ARG A 51 5.45 -16.62 -8.91
C ARG A 51 4.32 -17.65 -8.80
N ALA A 52 4.60 -18.80 -8.20
CA ALA A 52 3.60 -19.84 -7.97
C ALA A 52 2.47 -19.37 -7.05
N GLN A 53 2.77 -18.60 -5.99
CA GLN A 53 1.75 -18.02 -5.12
C GLN A 53 0.93 -16.95 -5.85
N VAL A 54 1.56 -16.11 -6.67
CA VAL A 54 0.85 -15.13 -7.51
C VAL A 54 -0.15 -15.84 -8.43
N GLU A 55 0.30 -16.86 -9.16
CA GLU A 55 -0.56 -17.63 -10.08
C GLU A 55 -1.64 -18.42 -9.32
N ALA A 56 -1.39 -18.84 -8.08
CA ALA A 56 -2.42 -19.47 -7.25
C ALA A 56 -3.54 -18.50 -6.84
N ILE A 57 -3.23 -17.21 -6.67
CA ILE A 57 -4.21 -16.18 -6.30
C ILE A 57 -4.96 -15.66 -7.54
N TYR A 58 -4.22 -15.39 -8.62
CA TYR A 58 -4.74 -14.68 -9.79
C TYR A 58 -4.95 -15.54 -11.03
N GLY A 59 -4.49 -16.78 -11.04
CA GLY A 59 -4.44 -17.62 -12.24
C GLY A 59 -3.33 -17.19 -13.20
N ALA A 60 -3.50 -17.52 -14.49
CA ALA A 60 -2.56 -17.07 -15.52
C ALA A 60 -2.69 -15.55 -15.76
N PRO A 61 -1.56 -14.83 -15.93
CA PRO A 61 -1.59 -13.41 -16.29
C PRO A 61 -2.09 -13.22 -17.71
N THR A 62 -2.59 -12.01 -17.99
CA THR A 62 -3.02 -11.60 -19.33
C THR A 62 -1.85 -11.49 -20.28
N GLU A 63 -0.72 -10.95 -19.81
CA GLU A 63 0.52 -10.84 -20.58
C GLU A 63 1.73 -11.19 -19.71
N ARG A 64 2.79 -11.67 -20.37
CA ARG A 64 4.09 -11.99 -19.77
C ARG A 64 5.18 -11.40 -20.66
N THR A 65 6.23 -10.86 -20.07
CA THR A 65 7.46 -10.50 -20.80
C THR A 65 8.50 -11.59 -20.67
N GLU A 66 9.39 -11.69 -21.67
CA GLU A 66 10.60 -12.51 -21.53
C GLU A 66 11.57 -11.87 -20.54
N PRO A 67 12.31 -12.65 -19.73
CA PRO A 67 13.34 -12.13 -18.84
C PRO A 67 14.37 -11.25 -19.56
N ARG A 68 14.65 -10.08 -18.99
CA ARG A 68 15.65 -9.12 -19.48
C ARG A 68 16.55 -8.65 -18.35
N MET A 69 17.83 -8.48 -18.66
CA MET A 69 18.79 -7.94 -17.69
C MET A 69 18.43 -6.50 -17.34
N SER A 70 18.34 -6.20 -16.04
CA SER A 70 18.21 -4.84 -15.52
C SER A 70 19.59 -4.28 -15.18
N PRO A 71 20.07 -3.25 -15.89
CA PRO A 71 21.37 -2.65 -15.60
C PRO A 71 21.46 -2.03 -14.20
N ALA A 72 20.32 -1.62 -13.64
CA ALA A 72 20.26 -0.98 -12.33
C ALA A 72 20.41 -2.00 -11.18
N LEU A 73 19.94 -3.23 -11.37
CA LEU A 73 19.95 -4.28 -10.34
C LEU A 73 20.96 -5.39 -10.60
N ASP A 74 21.56 -5.44 -11.79
CA ASP A 74 22.41 -6.55 -12.27
C ASP A 74 21.71 -7.93 -12.15
N GLU A 75 20.39 -7.95 -12.38
CA GLU A 75 19.53 -9.11 -12.23
C GLU A 75 18.58 -9.25 -13.43
N MET A 76 18.18 -10.49 -13.73
CA MET A 76 17.18 -10.78 -14.75
C MET A 76 15.78 -10.51 -14.21
N MET A 77 15.00 -9.74 -14.97
CA MET A 77 13.65 -9.32 -14.60
C MET A 77 12.65 -9.62 -15.71
N ASP A 78 11.47 -10.07 -15.32
CA ASP A 78 10.30 -10.21 -16.18
C ASP A 78 9.05 -9.69 -15.48
N GLU A 79 8.00 -9.46 -16.25
CA GLU A 79 6.76 -8.83 -15.80
C GLU A 79 5.57 -9.71 -16.16
N TYR A 80 4.65 -9.84 -15.20
CA TYR A 80 3.28 -10.27 -15.42
C TYR A 80 2.35 -9.07 -15.40
N THR A 81 1.46 -9.00 -16.39
CA THR A 81 0.34 -8.05 -16.38
C THR A 81 -0.97 -8.82 -16.23
N TYR A 82 -1.77 -8.43 -15.23
CA TYR A 82 -3.14 -8.89 -15.01
C TYR A 82 -4.12 -7.79 -15.42
N GLY A 83 -5.04 -8.14 -16.33
CA GLY A 83 -5.89 -7.16 -16.99
C GLY A 83 -5.05 -6.20 -17.82
N THR A 84 -5.22 -4.89 -17.62
CA THR A 84 -4.50 -3.85 -18.37
C THR A 84 -3.62 -2.96 -17.49
N SER A 85 -3.60 -3.19 -16.18
CA SER A 85 -3.10 -2.19 -15.22
C SER A 85 -2.39 -2.75 -14.00
N PHE A 86 -2.61 -4.00 -13.62
CA PHE A 86 -1.93 -4.58 -12.46
C PHE A 86 -0.67 -5.32 -12.93
N LYS A 87 0.49 -4.72 -12.63
CA LYS A 87 1.80 -5.19 -13.07
C LYS A 87 2.57 -5.75 -11.89
N ILE A 88 3.22 -6.88 -12.10
CA ILE A 88 4.06 -7.56 -11.12
C ILE A 88 5.38 -7.89 -11.79
N ILE A 89 6.47 -7.39 -11.23
CA ILE A 89 7.82 -7.57 -11.75
C ILE A 89 8.56 -8.51 -10.82
N PHE A 90 9.12 -9.56 -11.40
CA PHE A 90 9.88 -10.58 -10.71
C PHE A 90 11.37 -10.33 -10.87
N VAL A 91 12.13 -10.63 -9.82
CA VAL A 91 13.55 -10.95 -9.90
C VAL A 91 13.64 -12.42 -9.51
N LYS A 92 14.23 -13.25 -10.37
CA LYS A 92 14.16 -14.72 -10.25
C LYS A 92 12.68 -15.15 -10.21
N ASP A 93 12.25 -15.81 -9.13
CA ASP A 93 10.88 -16.31 -8.97
C ASP A 93 10.07 -15.57 -7.89
N THR A 94 10.55 -14.42 -7.43
CA THR A 94 9.91 -13.64 -6.37
C THR A 94 9.58 -12.23 -6.80
N VAL A 95 8.43 -11.74 -6.36
CA VAL A 95 7.98 -10.37 -6.59
C VAL A 95 8.97 -9.38 -6.00
N MET A 96 9.47 -8.46 -6.84
CA MET A 96 10.34 -7.35 -6.44
C MET A 96 9.64 -6.00 -6.53
N TYR A 97 8.80 -5.82 -7.55
CA TYR A 97 7.98 -4.63 -7.72
C TYR A 97 6.57 -5.02 -8.11
N LEU A 98 5.57 -4.26 -7.68
CA LEU A 98 4.21 -4.43 -8.17
C LEU A 98 3.47 -3.11 -8.11
N ASN A 99 2.54 -2.89 -9.05
CA ASN A 99 1.76 -1.66 -9.07
C ASN A 99 0.41 -1.82 -9.77
N THR A 100 -0.50 -0.90 -9.46
CA THR A 100 -1.72 -0.65 -10.23
C THR A 100 -1.89 0.85 -10.47
N ASN A 101 -2.38 1.20 -11.65
CA ASN A 101 -2.69 2.57 -12.05
C ASN A 101 -4.15 2.76 -12.50
N ALA A 102 -5.00 1.76 -12.26
CA ALA A 102 -6.43 1.82 -12.60
C ALA A 102 -7.30 1.46 -11.41
N HIS A 103 -8.52 1.99 -11.39
CA HIS A 103 -9.54 1.68 -10.39
C HIS A 103 -10.15 0.29 -10.66
N ASN A 104 -9.38 -0.76 -10.38
CA ASN A 104 -9.67 -2.16 -10.73
C ASN A 104 -9.94 -3.05 -9.50
N GLY A 105 -10.19 -2.46 -8.34
CA GLY A 105 -10.45 -3.19 -7.09
C GLY A 105 -9.21 -3.77 -6.40
N ILE A 106 -8.01 -3.60 -6.98
CA ILE A 106 -6.75 -3.94 -6.32
C ILE A 106 -6.50 -2.95 -5.18
N ALA A 107 -6.54 -3.45 -3.95
CA ALA A 107 -6.47 -2.65 -2.74
C ALA A 107 -5.26 -3.00 -1.88
N THR A 108 -4.83 -2.05 -1.05
CA THR A 108 -3.96 -2.32 0.10
C THR A 108 -4.74 -3.08 1.19
N PRO A 109 -4.07 -3.70 2.20
CA PRO A 109 -4.75 -4.33 3.34
C PRO A 109 -5.72 -3.40 4.07
N ALA A 110 -5.40 -2.11 4.13
CA ALA A 110 -6.24 -1.08 4.74
C ALA A 110 -7.39 -0.59 3.82
N GLY A 111 -7.56 -1.18 2.64
CA GLY A 111 -8.63 -0.86 1.71
C GLY A 111 -8.42 0.42 0.90
N VAL A 112 -7.18 0.86 0.70
CA VAL A 112 -6.85 2.00 -0.18
C VAL A 112 -6.71 1.50 -1.62
N THR A 113 -7.35 2.17 -2.57
CA THR A 113 -7.43 1.82 -3.99
C THR A 113 -7.18 3.04 -4.88
N VAL A 114 -6.76 2.81 -6.12
CA VAL A 114 -6.72 3.88 -7.14
C VAL A 114 -8.14 4.42 -7.36
N GLY A 115 -8.27 5.75 -7.39
CA GLY A 115 -9.55 6.47 -7.46
C GLY A 115 -10.04 7.02 -6.12
N ASP A 116 -9.50 6.53 -5.00
CA ASP A 116 -9.78 7.08 -3.69
C ASP A 116 -9.34 8.56 -3.59
N PRO A 117 -9.95 9.35 -2.70
CA PRO A 117 -9.44 10.66 -2.29
C PRO A 117 -7.99 10.58 -1.75
N ALA A 118 -7.16 11.56 -2.08
CA ALA A 118 -5.76 11.62 -1.65
C ALA A 118 -5.61 11.70 -0.12
N ASP A 119 -6.52 12.38 0.57
CA ASP A 119 -6.51 12.52 2.03
C ASP A 119 -6.69 11.19 2.76
N LYS A 120 -7.28 10.18 2.11
CA LYS A 120 -7.37 8.81 2.64
C LYS A 120 -5.99 8.23 2.96
N ILE A 121 -4.96 8.55 2.18
CA ILE A 121 -3.60 8.04 2.39
C ILE A 121 -3.09 8.46 3.78
N MET A 122 -3.11 9.75 4.09
CA MET A 122 -2.65 10.27 5.37
C MET A 122 -3.57 9.87 6.53
N GLN A 123 -4.87 9.71 6.29
CA GLN A 123 -5.79 9.19 7.31
C GLN A 123 -5.50 7.73 7.69
N THR A 124 -5.01 6.94 6.73
CA THR A 124 -4.71 5.52 6.91
C THR A 124 -3.30 5.31 7.46
N TYR A 125 -2.29 5.93 6.87
CA TYR A 125 -0.88 5.65 7.14
C TYR A 125 -0.16 6.78 7.89
N GLY A 126 -0.84 7.90 8.17
CA GLY A 126 -0.28 9.08 8.82
C GLY A 126 0.80 9.77 8.00
N LYS A 127 1.84 10.26 8.68
CA LYS A 127 2.88 11.08 8.05
C LYS A 127 3.81 10.20 7.20
N PRO A 128 3.97 10.48 5.90
CA PRO A 128 4.87 9.71 5.03
C PRO A 128 6.34 9.95 5.40
N TRP A 129 7.19 9.00 5.02
CA TRP A 129 8.64 9.19 5.04
C TRP A 129 9.08 10.26 4.04
N ARG A 130 8.47 10.27 2.84
CA ARG A 130 8.68 11.30 1.82
C ARG A 130 7.33 11.76 1.25
N ASP A 131 7.12 13.07 1.28
CA ASP A 131 6.02 13.77 0.61
C ASP A 131 6.64 14.73 -0.42
N THR A 132 6.29 14.57 -1.69
CA THR A 132 6.77 15.43 -2.77
C THR A 132 5.56 15.99 -3.54
N LYS A 133 5.41 17.30 -3.51
CA LYS A 133 4.37 18.04 -4.23
C LYS A 133 4.96 18.69 -5.47
N TYR A 134 4.27 18.58 -6.59
CA TYR A 134 4.64 19.17 -7.87
C TYR A 134 3.71 20.35 -8.20
N GLU A 135 4.19 21.30 -9.00
CA GLU A 135 3.42 22.50 -9.38
C GLU A 135 2.17 22.17 -10.22
N ASP A 136 2.16 21.03 -10.90
CA ASP A 136 1.05 20.57 -11.74
C ASP A 136 -0.07 19.86 -10.95
N GLY A 137 -0.04 19.92 -9.62
CA GLY A 137 -1.07 19.33 -8.76
C GLY A 137 -0.91 17.83 -8.54
N LYS A 138 0.24 17.25 -8.92
CA LYS A 138 0.62 15.89 -8.54
C LYS A 138 1.30 15.86 -7.19
N GLU A 139 1.09 14.78 -6.45
CA GLU A 139 1.80 14.52 -5.19
C GLU A 139 2.25 13.06 -5.12
N ASN A 140 3.40 12.82 -4.49
CA ASN A 140 3.93 11.49 -4.22
C ASN A 140 4.10 11.30 -2.71
N PHE A 141 3.46 10.26 -2.18
CA PHE A 141 3.60 9.83 -0.79
C PHE A 141 4.36 8.51 -0.74
N VAL A 142 5.42 8.45 0.05
CA VAL A 142 6.21 7.25 0.26
C VAL A 142 6.23 6.89 1.72
N TYR A 143 5.84 5.65 2.00
CA TYR A 143 5.95 5.00 3.29
C TYR A 143 6.87 3.80 3.13
N ARG A 144 7.53 3.38 4.21
CA ARG A 144 8.47 2.26 4.19
C ARG A 144 8.38 1.43 5.45
N ASP A 145 8.78 0.17 5.34
CA ASP A 145 9.01 -0.67 6.51
C ASP A 145 10.47 -0.59 7.00
N LYS A 146 10.79 -1.37 8.02
CA LYS A 146 12.13 -1.43 8.62
C LYS A 146 13.20 -2.05 7.71
N TYR A 147 12.79 -2.64 6.58
CA TYR A 147 13.66 -3.24 5.57
C TYR A 147 13.79 -2.34 4.33
N ASP A 148 13.32 -1.10 4.41
CA ASP A 148 13.26 -0.13 3.31
C ASP A 148 12.40 -0.60 2.12
N ILE A 149 11.50 -1.57 2.31
CA ILE A 149 10.46 -1.86 1.32
C ILE A 149 9.47 -0.70 1.36
N ALA A 150 9.22 -0.08 0.21
CA ALA A 150 8.40 1.11 0.12
C ALA A 150 7.03 0.82 -0.51
N ILE A 151 5.98 1.48 0.00
CA ILE A 151 4.72 1.67 -0.73
C ILE A 151 4.62 3.14 -1.15
N VAL A 152 4.34 3.33 -2.44
CA VAL A 152 4.29 4.62 -3.11
C VAL A 152 2.88 4.86 -3.60
N PHE A 153 2.31 6.00 -3.19
CA PHE A 153 1.07 6.52 -3.73
C PHE A 153 1.39 7.73 -4.59
N ARG A 154 0.85 7.78 -5.81
CA ARG A 154 0.83 9.02 -6.60
C ARG A 154 -0.60 9.52 -6.67
N THR A 155 -0.73 10.83 -6.58
CA THR A 155 -2.01 11.51 -6.66
C THR A 155 -1.95 12.58 -7.74
N GLU A 156 -3.11 12.91 -8.29
CA GLU A 156 -3.31 13.99 -9.22
C GLU A 156 -4.68 14.59 -8.97
N HIS A 157 -4.76 15.92 -8.83
CA HIS A 157 -6.01 16.64 -8.54
C HIS A 157 -6.79 16.06 -7.35
N GLY A 158 -6.09 15.66 -6.28
CA GLY A 158 -6.69 15.14 -5.05
C GLY A 158 -7.22 13.70 -5.14
N LYS A 159 -6.86 12.95 -6.18
CA LYS A 159 -7.22 11.54 -6.36
C LYS A 159 -5.99 10.65 -6.48
N ILE A 160 -6.06 9.45 -5.91
CA ILE A 160 -5.01 8.43 -6.09
C ILE A 160 -5.06 7.94 -7.52
N THR A 161 -3.93 8.03 -8.24
CA THR A 161 -3.79 7.58 -9.63
C THR A 161 -2.85 6.38 -9.76
N TYR A 162 -2.04 6.10 -8.74
CA TYR A 162 -1.10 5.00 -8.73
C TYR A 162 -0.84 4.51 -7.31
N ILE A 163 -0.75 3.19 -7.17
CA ILE A 163 -0.22 2.54 -5.96
C ILE A 163 0.83 1.53 -6.42
N GLY A 164 2.01 1.57 -5.82
CA GLY A 164 3.06 0.59 -6.11
C GLY A 164 3.90 0.25 -4.89
N ILE A 165 4.46 -0.94 -4.90
CA ILE A 165 5.39 -1.43 -3.88
C ILE A 165 6.74 -1.67 -4.54
N VAL A 166 7.80 -1.27 -3.85
CA VAL A 166 9.19 -1.25 -4.32
C VAL A 166 10.05 -1.99 -3.30
N GLY A 167 10.66 -3.11 -3.70
CA GLY A 167 11.50 -3.94 -2.81
C GLY A 167 12.89 -3.39 -2.52
N SER A 168 13.36 -2.42 -3.30
CA SER A 168 14.56 -1.62 -3.03
C SER A 168 14.46 -0.30 -3.81
N GLU A 169 14.55 0.85 -3.12
CA GLU A 169 14.81 2.16 -3.75
C GLU A 169 16.31 2.37 -3.98
#